data_AF-R5K6H2-F1
#
_entry.id   AF-R5K6H2-F1
#
_cell.length_a   1.000
_cell.length_b   1.000
_cell.length_c   1.000
_cell.angle_alpha   90.00
_cell.angle_beta   90.00
_cell.angle_gamma   90.00
#
_symmetry.space_group_name_H-M   'P 1'
#
loop_
_entity.id
_entity.type
_entity.pdbx_description
1 polymer ?
#
loop_
_entity_poly.entity_id
_entity_poly.type
_entity_poly.pdbx_seq_one_letter_code
_entity_poly.pdbx_strand_id
1 'polypeptide(L)'
;MAWSLSQHIKPENYSRIENGLSFPKLENIVKISKVLDVEIAELFQFSHLNDYDKILKAIIEKLQTDKETTVITYKFLKSLGKI
;
A
#
# COMPACT_ATOMS: atom_id res chain seq x y z
N MET A 1 3.53 -19.12 -5.96
CA MET A 1 3.10 -17.94 -5.17
C MET A 1 1.58 -17.85 -5.07
N ALA A 2 0.84 -17.74 -6.18
CA ALA A 2 -0.63 -17.71 -6.16
C ALA A 2 -1.31 -18.96 -5.53
N TRP A 3 -0.70 -20.15 -5.68
CA TRP A 3 -1.23 -21.41 -5.15
C TRP A 3 -1.14 -21.58 -3.62
N SER A 4 -0.21 -20.90 -2.93
CA SER A 4 -0.09 -21.01 -1.46
C SER A 4 -0.95 -19.98 -0.73
N LEU A 5 -1.19 -18.82 -1.35
CA LEU A 5 -2.09 -17.80 -0.80
C LEU A 5 -3.57 -18.18 -0.96
N SER A 6 -3.94 -18.91 -2.02
CA SER A 6 -5.32 -19.36 -2.26
C SER A 6 -5.86 -20.33 -1.20
N GLN A 7 -4.97 -21.02 -0.47
CA GLN A 7 -5.33 -21.91 0.65
C GLN A 7 -5.85 -21.14 1.87
N HIS A 8 -5.63 -19.82 1.94
CA HIS A 8 -5.98 -18.99 3.08
C HIS A 8 -6.77 -17.73 2.73
N ILE A 9 -6.72 -17.28 1.48
CA ILE A 9 -7.35 -16.07 0.97
C ILE A 9 -8.03 -16.41 -0.37
N LYS A 10 -9.32 -16.07 -0.52
CA LYS A 10 -10.02 -16.28 -1.80
C LYS A 10 -9.27 -15.60 -2.96
N PRO A 11 -9.16 -16.23 -4.15
CA PRO A 11 -8.46 -15.68 -5.30
C PRO A 11 -8.86 -14.24 -5.64
N GLU A 12 -10.15 -13.91 -5.54
CA GLU A 12 -10.66 -12.56 -5.78
C GLU A 12 -10.06 -11.53 -4.81
N ASN A 13 -9.92 -11.89 -3.53
CA ASN A 13 -9.36 -11.01 -2.51
C ASN A 13 -7.86 -10.83 -2.70
N TYR A 14 -7.15 -11.89 -3.05
CA TYR A 14 -5.74 -11.84 -3.40
C TYR A 14 -5.50 -10.91 -4.61
N SER A 15 -6.27 -11.07 -5.69
CA SER A 15 -6.16 -10.21 -6.88
C SER A 15 -6.39 -8.73 -6.55
N ARG A 16 -7.37 -8.43 -5.68
CA ARG A 16 -7.61 -7.04 -5.24
C ARG A 16 -6.47 -6.47 -4.42
N ILE A 17 -5.81 -7.28 -3.60
CA ILE A 17 -4.64 -6.86 -2.82
C ILE A 17 -3.48 -6.52 -3.77
N GLU A 18 -3.18 -7.38 -4.74
CA GLU A 18 -2.09 -7.15 -5.69
C GLU A 18 -2.28 -5.90 -6.55
N ASN A 19 -3.54 -5.56 -6.88
CA ASN A 19 -3.87 -4.35 -7.64
C ASN A 19 -4.07 -3.11 -6.76
N GLY A 20 -3.80 -3.18 -5.45
CA GLY A 20 -3.96 -2.04 -4.54
C GLY A 20 -5.43 -1.62 -4.31
N LEU A 21 -6.40 -2.45 -4.70
CA LEU A 21 -7.85 -2.18 -4.57
C LEU A 21 -8.41 -2.59 -3.20
N SER A 22 -7.62 -3.28 -2.39
CA SER A 22 -8.00 -3.71 -1.05
C SER A 22 -6.77 -3.81 -0.16
N PHE A 23 -6.80 -3.12 0.97
CA PHE A 23 -5.77 -3.31 1.97
C PHE A 23 -6.06 -4.56 2.82
N PRO A 24 -5.10 -5.48 3.00
CA PRO A 24 -5.31 -6.66 3.82
C PRO A 24 -5.44 -6.32 5.31
N LYS A 25 -6.30 -7.06 6.02
CA LYS A 25 -6.37 -7.00 7.50
C LYS A 25 -5.06 -7.51 8.11
N LEU A 26 -4.76 -7.08 9.34
CA LEU A 26 -3.55 -7.49 10.07
C LEU A 26 -3.35 -9.02 10.09
N GLU A 27 -4.41 -9.78 10.36
CA GLU A 27 -4.37 -11.25 10.34
C GLU A 27 -3.93 -11.82 8.99
N ASN A 28 -4.33 -11.18 7.88
CA ASN A 28 -3.96 -11.60 6.53
C ASN A 28 -2.53 -11.16 6.20
N ILE A 29 -2.07 -9.99 6.68
CA ILE A 29 -0.68 -9.54 6.55
C ILE A 29 0.26 -10.58 7.19
N VAL A 30 -0.05 -11.06 8.40
CA VAL A 30 0.73 -12.09 9.09
C VAL A 30 0.74 -13.42 8.32
N LYS A 31 -0.39 -13.81 7.73
CA LYS A 31 -0.46 -15.03 6.90
C LYS A 31 0.37 -14.90 5.63
N ILE A 32 0.27 -13.76 4.95
CA ILE A 32 1.04 -13.46 3.73
C ILE A 32 2.55 -13.52 4.03
N SER A 33 3.01 -12.88 5.11
CA SER A 33 4.43 -12.88 5.47
C SER A 33 4.97 -14.29 5.73
N LYS A 34 4.20 -15.13 6.45
CA LYS A 34 4.56 -16.54 6.69
C LYS A 34 4.63 -17.38 5.43
N VAL A 35 3.70 -17.17 4.49
CA VAL A 35 3.66 -17.92 3.22
C VAL A 35 4.80 -17.51 2.29
N LEU A 36 5.21 -16.24 2.35
CA LEU A 36 6.30 -15.70 1.55
C LEU A 36 7.67 -15.86 2.21
N ASP A 37 7.72 -16.30 3.48
CA ASP A 37 8.92 -16.44 4.30
C ASP A 37 9.72 -15.13 4.40
N VAL A 38 9.00 -14.03 4.68
CA VAL A 38 9.57 -12.69 4.86
C VAL A 38 9.10 -12.07 6.17
N GLU A 39 9.84 -11.11 6.68
CA GLU A 39 9.39 -10.28 7.79
C GLU A 39 8.20 -9.40 7.36
N ILE A 40 7.30 -9.10 8.29
CA ILE A 40 6.17 -8.20 8.01
C ILE A 40 6.66 -6.83 7.52
N ALA A 41 7.78 -6.34 8.06
CA ALA A 41 8.38 -5.08 7.65
C ALA A 41 8.76 -5.07 6.15
N GLU A 42 9.16 -6.21 5.59
CA GLU A 42 9.53 -6.36 4.19
C GLU A 42 8.34 -6.19 3.24
N LEU A 43 7.12 -6.53 3.68
CA LEU A 43 5.89 -6.27 2.92
C LEU A 43 5.59 -4.78 2.72
N PHE A 44 6.24 -3.92 3.53
CA PHE A 44 6.11 -2.47 3.48
C PHE A 44 7.45 -1.79 3.14
N GLN A 45 8.38 -2.52 2.50
CA GLN A 45 9.61 -1.94 1.98
C GLN A 45 9.35 -1.26 0.63
N PHE A 46 9.49 0.06 0.63
CA PHE A 46 9.35 0.90 -0.55
C PHE A 46 10.71 1.29 -1.15
N SER A 47 11.77 0.53 -0.87
CA SER A 47 13.14 0.83 -1.32
C SER A 47 13.31 0.89 -2.84
N HIS A 48 12.39 0.29 -3.60
CA HIS A 48 12.31 0.40 -5.06
C HIS A 48 11.68 1.73 -5.52
N LEU A 49 10.93 2.41 -4.65
CA LEU A 49 10.34 3.74 -4.85
C LEU A 49 11.32 4.82 -4.35
N ASN A 50 12.50 4.90 -4.96
CA ASN A 50 13.51 5.92 -4.63
C ASN A 50 13.63 7.04 -5.68
N ASP A 51 12.81 7.00 -6.73
CA ASP A 51 12.80 8.01 -7.80
C ASP A 51 11.94 9.21 -7.39
N TYR A 52 12.60 10.25 -6.87
CA TYR A 52 11.95 11.47 -6.37
C TYR A 52 10.98 12.09 -7.39
N ASP A 53 11.42 12.24 -8.64
CA ASP A 53 10.63 12.92 -9.67
C ASP A 53 9.35 12.14 -10.01
N LYS A 54 9.45 10.80 -10.11
CA LYS A 54 8.27 9.95 -10.31
C LYS A 54 7.30 10.01 -9.14
N ILE A 55 7.81 10.01 -7.91
CA ILE A 55 7.00 10.06 -6.69
C ILE A 55 6.28 11.41 -6.61
N LEU A 56 7.00 12.51 -6.80
CA LEU A 56 6.44 13.85 -6.79
C LEU A 56 5.33 13.99 -7.83
N LYS A 57 5.59 13.53 -9.06
CA LYS A 57 4.60 13.56 -10.15
C LYS A 57 3.35 12.76 -9.79
N ALA A 58 3.50 11.52 -9.32
CA ALA A 58 2.36 10.66 -8.95
C ALA A 58 1.52 11.27 -7.82
N ILE A 59 2.17 11.89 -6.82
CA ILE A 59 1.48 12.59 -5.74
C ILE A 59 0.70 13.78 -6.31
N ILE A 60 1.34 14.67 -7.07
CA ILE A 60 0.69 15.86 -7.64
C ILE A 60 -0.53 15.47 -8.47
N GLU A 61 -0.40 14.49 -9.37
CA GLU A 61 -1.50 14.02 -10.22
C GLU A 61 -2.69 13.51 -9.40
N LYS A 62 -2.42 12.74 -8.34
CA LYS A 62 -3.47 12.24 -7.44
C LYS A 62 -4.15 13.38 -6.69
N LEU A 63 -3.38 14.33 -6.15
CA LEU A 63 -3.92 15.45 -5.38
C LEU A 63 -4.71 16.44 -6.25
N GLN A 64 -4.36 16.59 -7.53
CA GLN A 64 -5.11 17.44 -8.46
C GLN A 64 -6.49 16.88 -8.80
N THR A 65 -6.63 15.55 -8.79
CA THR A 65 -7.84 14.86 -9.26
C THR A 65 -8.76 14.38 -8.14
N ASP A 66 -8.26 14.30 -6.90
CA ASP A 66 -9.00 13.75 -5.75
C ASP A 66 -9.06 14.75 -4.58
N LYS A 67 -10.19 15.45 -4.48
CA LYS A 67 -10.41 16.51 -3.46
C LYS A 67 -10.32 15.98 -2.03
N GLU A 68 -10.86 14.79 -1.78
CA GLU A 68 -10.87 14.21 -0.44
C GLU A 68 -9.45 13.87 -0.01
N THR A 69 -8.70 13.18 -0.87
CA THR A 69 -7.30 12.83 -0.64
C THR A 69 -6.45 14.08 -0.39
N THR A 70 -6.70 15.17 -1.13
CA THR A 70 -5.99 16.45 -0.96
C THR A 70 -6.22 17.09 0.40
N VAL A 71 -7.48 17.16 0.84
CA VAL A 71 -7.80 17.72 2.16
C VAL A 71 -7.18 16.87 3.28
N ILE A 72 -7.23 15.54 3.17
CA ILE A 72 -6.63 14.64 4.15
C ILE A 72 -5.11 14.79 4.19
N THR A 73 -4.46 14.82 3.02
CA THR A 73 -3.01 14.99 2.91
C THR A 73 -2.55 16.30 3.52
N TYR A 74 -3.26 17.41 3.24
CA TYR A 74 -2.97 18.70 3.87
C TYR A 74 -3.10 18.65 5.40
N LYS A 75 -4.20 18.11 5.92
CA LYS A 75 -4.41 17.98 7.38
C LYS A 75 -3.32 17.15 8.05
N PHE A 76 -2.92 16.05 7.43
CA PHE A 76 -1.86 15.17 7.92
C PHE A 76 -0.50 15.89 7.95
N LEU A 77 -0.11 16.55 6.86
CA LEU A 77 1.14 17.28 6.81
C LEU A 77 1.18 18.44 7.82
N LYS A 78 0.03 19.12 8.01
CA LYS A 78 -0.14 20.15 9.04
C LYS A 78 -0.03 19.61 10.46
N SER A 79 -0.61 18.44 10.75
CA SER A 79 -0.49 17.83 12.09
C SER A 79 0.94 17.38 12.41
N LEU A 80 1.75 17.13 11.38
CA LEU A 80 3.19 16.85 11.51
C LEU A 80 4.07 18.11 11.54
N GLY A 81 3.49 19.31 11.44
CA GLY A 81 4.23 20.57 11.39
C GLY A 81 5.13 20.70 10.16
N LYS A 82 4.79 20.03 9.06
CA LYS A 82 5.55 20.09 7.80
C LYS A 82 5.07 21.19 6.86
N ILE A 83 3.88 21.76 7.13
CA ILE A 83 3.24 22.88 6.44
C ILE A 83 2.32 23.62 7.42
#